data_AF-A0A388Q5C2-F1
#
_entry.id   AF-A0A388Q5C2-F1
#
_cell.length_a   1.000
_cell.length_b   1.000
_cell.length_c   1.000
_cell.angle_alpha   90.00
_cell.angle_beta   90.00
_cell.angle_gamma   90.00
#
_symmetry.space_group_name_H-M   'P 1'
#
loop_
_entity.id
_entity.type
_entity.pdbx_description
1 polymer ?
#
loop_
_entity_poly.entity_id
_entity_poly.type
_entity_poly.pdbx_seq_one_letter_code
_entity_poly.pdbx_strand_id
1 'polypeptide(L)' 'MNTTVLETPFTPLQAELLKVCNRRVTDEQLMEIKDMISKYFCDKMTQAADKAWVEKGYNEDTINKWLNK' A
#
# COMPACT_ATOMS: atom_id res chain seq x y z
N MET A 1 2.96 -31.17 22.39
CA MET A 1 3.40 -31.23 20.99
C MET A 1 3.62 -29.79 20.55
N ASN A 2 4.86 -29.38 20.29
CA ASN A 2 5.15 -28.02 19.83
C ASN A 2 5.01 -27.98 18.31
N THR A 3 3.92 -27.43 17.80
CA THR A 3 3.79 -27.07 16.40
C THR A 3 4.61 -25.82 16.12
N THR A 4 5.81 -25.99 15.60
CA THR A 4 6.54 -24.93 14.89
C THR A 4 5.69 -24.50 13.70
N VAL A 5 4.97 -23.39 13.85
CA VAL A 5 4.44 -22.65 12.69
C VAL A 5 5.66 -22.29 11.87
N LEU A 6 5.76 -22.79 10.63
CA LEU A 6 6.73 -22.29 9.68
C LEU A 6 6.44 -20.80 9.50
N GLU A 7 7.17 -19.93 10.21
CA GLU A 7 7.14 -18.49 9.95
C GLU A 7 7.72 -18.29 8.56
N THR A 8 6.83 -18.22 7.58
CA THR A 8 7.21 -17.90 6.20
C THR A 8 7.81 -16.49 6.24
N PRO A 9 8.97 -16.25 5.60
CA PRO A 9 9.57 -14.92 5.57
C PRO A 9 8.74 -13.92 4.75
N PHE A 10 7.63 -14.37 4.17
CA PHE A 10 6.77 -13.60 3.28
C PHE A 10 5.44 -13.25 3.97
N THR A 11 4.97 -12.03 3.71
CA THR A 11 3.59 -11.65 4.01
C THR A 11 2.62 -12.49 3.16
N PRO A 12 1.34 -12.60 3.55
CA PRO A 12 0.35 -13.31 2.75
C PRO A 12 0.28 -12.82 1.29
N LEU A 13 0.37 -11.50 1.07
CA LEU A 13 0.40 -10.92 -0.27
C LEU A 13 1.63 -11.39 -1.07
N GLN A 14 2.81 -11.35 -0.45
CA GLN A 14 4.05 -11.82 -1.08
C GLN A 14 3.97 -13.31 -1.43
N ALA A 15 3.39 -14.14 -0.56
CA ALA A 15 3.21 -15.56 -0.81
C ALA A 15 2.26 -15.84 -2.00
N GLU A 16 1.17 -15.08 -2.14
CA GLU A 16 0.27 -15.20 -3.31
C GLU A 16 0.93 -14.71 -4.60
N LEU A 17 1.70 -13.62 -4.53
CA LEU A 17 2.47 -13.14 -5.69
C LEU A 17 3.47 -14.21 -6.17
N LEU A 18 4.17 -14.89 -5.26
CA LEU A 18 5.09 -15.96 -5.62
C LEU A 18 4.41 -17.12 -6.36
N LYS A 19 3.15 -17.46 -6.04
CA LYS A 19 2.40 -18.50 -6.74
C LYS A 19 2.12 -18.14 -8.21
N VAL A 20 1.92 -16.86 -8.51
CA VAL A 20 1.62 -16.38 -9.87
C VAL A 20 2.88 -16.04 -10.67
N CYS A 21 4.02 -15.78 -10.00
CA CYS A 21 5.33 -15.51 -10.60
C CYS A 21 6.01 -16.74 -11.27
N ASN A 22 5.26 -17.76 -11.70
CA ASN A 22 5.82 -18.94 -12.38
C ASN A 22 6.30 -18.66 -13.82
N ARG A 23 6.13 -17.44 -14.33
CA ARG A 23 6.58 -17.01 -15.66
C ARG A 23 7.72 -16.03 -15.51
N ARG A 24 8.76 -16.18 -16.34
CA ARG A 24 9.78 -15.13 -16.50
C ARG A 24 9.11 -13.90 -17.09
N VAL A 25 9.36 -12.76 -16.47
CA VAL A 25 8.99 -11.44 -16.97
C VAL A 25 10.25 -10.71 -17.40
N THR A 26 10.13 -9.81 -18.37
CA THR A 26 11.21 -8.87 -18.68
C THR A 26 11.35 -7.84 -17.57
N ASP A 27 12.48 -7.13 -17.51
CA ASP A 27 12.68 -6.04 -16.55
C ASP A 27 11.63 -4.92 -16.70
N GLU A 28 11.20 -4.65 -17.94
CA GLU A 28 10.12 -3.71 -18.24
C GLU A 28 8.79 -4.16 -17.64
N GLN A 29 8.39 -5.41 -17.86
CA GLN A 29 7.17 -5.97 -17.28
C GLN A 29 7.23 -6.01 -15.74
N LEU A 30 8.42 -6.27 -15.17
CA LEU A 30 8.61 -6.21 -13.73
C LEU A 30 8.39 -4.78 -13.19
N MET A 31 8.87 -3.77 -13.92
CA MET A 31 8.66 -2.38 -13.57
C MET A 31 7.18 -1.98 -13.65
N GLU A 32 6.47 -2.42 -14.68
CA GLU A 32 5.01 -2.21 -14.82
C GLU A 32 4.24 -2.82 -13.65
N ILE A 33 4.57 -4.06 -13.26
CA ILE A 33 3.93 -4.73 -12.11
C ILE A 33 4.21 -3.95 -10.82
N LYS A 34 5.43 -3.46 -10.63
CA LYS A 34 5.80 -2.64 -9.47
C LYS A 34 5.00 -1.33 -9.44
N ASP A 35 4.81 -0.70 -10.58
CA ASP A 35 4.02 0.54 -10.69
C ASP A 35 2.54 0.27 -10.34
N MET A 36 1.96 -0.81 -10.86
CA MET A 36 0.58 -1.22 -10.53
C MET A 36 0.36 -1.41 -9.03
N ILE A 37 1.28 -2.12 -8.36
CA ILE A 37 1.22 -2.33 -6.90
C ILE A 37 1.37 -1.00 -6.16
N SER A 38 2.32 -0.16 -6.58
CA SER A 38 2.57 1.14 -5.95
C SER A 38 1.35 2.05 -6.06
N LYS A 39 0.75 2.12 -7.25
CA LYS A 39 -0.46 2.89 -7.51
C LYS A 39 -1.62 2.45 -6.62
N TYR A 40 -1.84 1.14 -6.48
CA TYR A 40 -2.89 0.62 -5.59
C TYR A 40 -2.74 1.13 -4.16
N PHE A 41 -1.53 1.08 -3.59
CA PHE A 41 -1.30 1.55 -2.23
C PHE A 41 -1.39 3.07 -2.11
N CYS A 42 -0.88 3.83 -3.08
CA CYS A 42 -1.04 5.28 -3.13
C CYS A 42 -2.52 5.68 -3.13
N ASP A 43 -3.34 5.05 -3.98
CA ASP A 43 -4.78 5.33 -4.06
C ASP A 43 -5.47 5.05 -2.72
N LYS A 44 -5.09 3.96 -2.04
CA LYS A 44 -5.61 3.63 -0.70
C LYS A 44 -5.18 4.62 0.37
N MET A 45 -3.94 5.08 0.32
CA MET A 45 -3.44 6.10 1.24
C MET A 45 -4.14 7.44 1.03
N THR A 46 -4.34 7.87 -0.21
CA THR A 46 -5.08 9.09 -0.54
C THR A 46 -6.53 9.00 -0.04
N GLN A 47 -7.23 7.90 -0.31
CA GLN A 47 -8.59 7.68 0.20
C GLN A 47 -8.66 7.73 1.73
N ALA A 48 -7.66 7.15 2.40
CA ALA A 48 -7.58 7.19 3.86
C ALA A 48 -7.32 8.61 4.39
N ALA A 49 -6.46 9.38 3.71
CA ALA A 49 -6.20 10.77 4.04
C ALA A 49 -7.45 11.64 3.87
N ASP A 50 -8.15 11.50 2.75
CA ASP A 50 -9.41 12.22 2.47
C ASP A 50 -10.48 11.89 3.52
N LYS A 51 -10.62 10.61 3.88
CA LYS A 51 -11.56 10.20 4.93
C LYS A 51 -11.19 10.83 6.28
N ALA A 52 -9.91 10.77 6.67
CA ALA A 52 -9.46 11.37 7.92
C ALA A 52 -9.61 12.89 7.92
N TRP A 53 -9.45 13.54 6.76
CA TRP A 53 -9.68 14.97 6.58
C TRP A 53 -11.13 15.35 6.91
N VAL A 54 -12.09 14.61 6.34
CA VAL A 54 -13.52 14.81 6.58
C VAL A 54 -13.90 14.50 8.03
N GLU A 55 -13.46 13.35 8.57
CA GLU A 55 -13.81 12.93 9.94
C GLU A 55 -13.34 13.92 11.00
N LYS A 56 -12.20 14.59 10.76
CA LYS A 56 -11.66 15.59 11.68
C LYS A 56 -12.22 16.99 11.45
N GLY A 57 -13.15 17.14 10.50
CA GLY A 57 -13.75 18.43 10.15
C GLY A 57 -12.74 19.42 9.59
N TYR A 58 -11.66 18.93 8.99
CA TYR A 58 -10.65 19.79 8.41
C TYR A 58 -11.20 20.52 7.20
N ASN A 59 -10.82 21.78 7.07
CA ASN A 59 -11.32 22.71 6.07
C ASN A 59 -10.25 23.78 5.77
N GLU A 60 -10.60 24.76 4.94
CA GLU A 60 -9.70 25.86 4.58
C GLU A 60 -9.20 26.63 5.81
N ASP A 61 -10.04 26.83 6.84
CA ASP A 61 -9.62 27.46 8.09
C ASP A 61 -8.56 26.65 8.83
N THR A 62 -8.63 25.32 8.74
CA THR A 62 -7.62 24.42 9.32
C THR A 62 -6.27 24.62 8.64
N ILE A 63 -6.27 24.71 7.30
CA ILE A 63 -5.06 25.00 6.51
C ILE A 63 -4.51 26.38 6.87
N ASN A 64 -5.37 27.40 6.92
CA ASN A 64 -4.98 28.76 7.30
C ASN A 64 -4.38 28.80 8.71
N LYS A 65 -4.91 28.04 9.66
CA LYS A 65 -4.34 27.93 11.01
C LYS A 65 -2.98 27.24 11.04
N TRP A 66 -2.73 26.27 10.16
CA TRP A 66 -1.43 25.58 10.08
C TRP A 66 -0.36 26.42 9.40
N LEU A 67 -0.72 27.18 8.36
CA LEU A 67 0.21 28.05 7.61
C LEU A 67 0.62 29.31 8.38
N ASN A 68 -0.22 29.79 9.31
CA ASN A 68 0.04 30.97 10.14
C ASN A 68 0.62 30.63 11.53
N LYS A 69 1.16 29.42 11.70
CA LYS A 69 1.98 29.03 12.85
C LYS A 69 3.45 29.08 12.49
#